data_AF-B0E4D8-F1
#
_entry.id   AF-B0E4D8-F1
#
_cell.length_a   1.000
_cell.length_b   1.000
_cell.length_c   1.000
_cell.angle_alpha   90.00
_cell.angle_beta   90.00
_cell.angle_gamma   90.00
#
_symmetry.space_group_name_H-M   'P 1'
#
loop_
_entity.id
_entity.type
_entity.pdbx_description
1 polymer ?
#
loop_
_entity_poly.entity_id
_entity_poly.type
_entity_poly.pdbx_seq_one_letter_code
_entity_poly.pdbx_strand_id
1 'polypeptide(L)'
;MPSLRRLHVYGNMLAVSELLLTISAPDLEEIAIAPFVGDDLVPLEEDIQRKKSPRFPKLKTLTLTLSPASGVIELSLDQAEFCFPGIETLVLPNHYWRDVLHGMTSRGGIHSMVPRWPQLDSIAVRALDDDFDMLHQFISDRQQAGAPIRTLYLDAESVKKLVHCEDLKEMVSIVEADPWLAQQSAAFYSEQKLRFLGDH
;
A
#
# COMPACT_ATOMS: atom_id res chain seq x y z
N MET A 1 21.92 2.49 -10.13
CA MET A 1 21.19 3.48 -10.93
C MET A 1 20.83 4.65 -10.02
N PRO A 2 21.74 5.61 -9.81
CA PRO A 2 21.57 6.64 -8.79
C PRO A 2 20.33 7.52 -9.03
N SER A 3 19.96 7.73 -10.29
CA SER A 3 18.81 8.55 -10.71
C SER A 3 17.47 7.81 -10.79
N LEU A 4 17.41 6.53 -10.40
CA LEU A 4 16.15 5.77 -10.44
C LEU A 4 15.21 6.28 -9.35
N ARG A 5 14.09 6.91 -9.76
CA ARG A 5 13.09 7.48 -8.84
C ARG A 5 11.87 6.61 -8.64
N ARG A 6 11.55 5.75 -9.61
CA ARG A 6 10.35 4.88 -9.59
C ARG A 6 10.73 3.49 -10.04
N LEU A 7 10.30 2.47 -9.30
CA LEU A 7 10.48 1.06 -9.64
C LEU A 7 9.14 0.35 -9.55
N HIS A 8 8.71 -0.25 -10.66
CA HIS A 8 7.50 -1.04 -10.70
C HIS A 8 7.85 -2.49 -11.04
N VAL A 9 7.42 -3.41 -10.19
CA VAL A 9 7.65 -4.84 -10.30
C VAL A 9 6.29 -5.50 -10.47
N TYR A 10 6.01 -5.96 -11.69
CA TYR A 10 4.74 -6.60 -12.05
C TYR A 10 4.94 -8.07 -12.42
N GLY A 11 4.01 -8.91 -11.98
CA GLY A 11 4.05 -10.36 -12.17
C GLY A 11 4.72 -11.08 -11.00
N ASN A 12 4.49 -12.40 -10.92
CA ASN A 12 5.02 -13.23 -9.84
C ASN A 12 6.55 -13.32 -9.95
N MET A 13 7.25 -12.38 -9.31
CA MET A 13 8.69 -12.42 -9.16
C MET A 13 9.01 -13.04 -7.81
N LEU A 14 9.40 -14.31 -7.80
CA LEU A 14 9.97 -14.96 -6.61
C LEU A 14 11.30 -14.32 -6.11
N ALA A 15 11.71 -13.20 -6.71
CA ALA A 15 13.02 -12.58 -6.52
C ALA A 15 12.97 -11.04 -6.33
N VAL A 16 11.85 -10.52 -5.81
CA VAL A 16 11.70 -9.06 -5.54
C VAL A 16 12.81 -8.57 -4.62
N SER A 17 13.11 -9.29 -3.54
CA SER A 17 14.19 -8.93 -2.62
C SER A 17 15.56 -8.88 -3.28
N GLU A 18 15.92 -9.88 -4.09
CA GLU A 18 17.20 -9.94 -4.80
C GLU A 18 17.36 -8.73 -5.73
N LEU A 19 16.29 -8.35 -6.43
CA LEU A 19 16.27 -7.14 -7.23
C LEU A 19 16.52 -5.90 -6.36
N LEU A 20 15.77 -5.72 -5.27
CA LEU A 20 15.90 -4.57 -4.37
C LEU A 20 17.26 -4.49 -3.67
N LEU A 21 17.88 -5.63 -3.37
CA LEU A 21 19.23 -5.72 -2.81
C LEU A 21 20.32 -5.41 -3.83
N THR A 22 20.10 -5.75 -5.11
CA THR A 22 21.06 -5.53 -6.19
C THR A 22 21.07 -4.08 -6.66
N ILE A 23 19.92 -3.41 -6.68
CA ILE A 23 19.86 -2.02 -7.13
C ILE A 23 20.45 -1.06 -6.09
N SER A 24 21.28 -0.14 -6.56
CA SER A 24 21.66 1.07 -5.81
C SER A 24 20.87 2.25 -6.38
N ALA A 25 19.82 2.65 -5.66
CA ALA A 25 18.87 3.70 -6.02
C ALA A 25 18.55 4.56 -4.77
N PRO A 26 19.49 5.42 -4.32
CA PRO A 26 19.29 6.25 -3.12
C PRO A 26 18.18 7.30 -3.30
N ASP A 27 17.86 7.65 -4.55
CA ASP A 27 16.82 8.61 -4.93
C ASP A 27 15.49 7.95 -5.31
N LEU A 28 15.31 6.67 -4.93
CA LEU A 28 14.06 5.96 -5.15
C LEU A 28 12.95 6.53 -4.25
N GLU A 29 11.88 7.02 -4.88
CA GLU A 29 10.75 7.70 -4.25
C GLU A 29 9.47 6.86 -4.27
N GLU A 30 9.33 5.98 -5.27
CA GLU A 30 8.15 5.13 -5.46
C GLU A 30 8.55 3.68 -5.78
N ILE A 31 7.88 2.74 -5.11
CA ILE A 31 7.91 1.31 -5.42
C ILE A 31 6.49 0.81 -5.63
N ALA A 32 6.28 0.03 -6.69
CA ALA A 32 5.09 -0.80 -6.86
C ALA A 32 5.49 -2.27 -6.96
N ILE A 33 4.85 -3.14 -6.16
CA ILE A 33 5.05 -4.59 -6.17
C ILE A 33 3.68 -5.24 -6.34
N ALA A 34 3.50 -5.98 -7.44
CA ALA A 34 2.22 -6.60 -7.73
C ALA A 34 2.31 -7.87 -8.62
N PRO A 35 1.95 -9.08 -8.12
CA PRO A 35 1.54 -9.45 -6.76
C PRO A 35 2.61 -9.22 -5.69
N PHE A 36 2.20 -8.99 -4.45
CA PHE A 36 3.05 -8.95 -3.26
C PHE A 36 2.65 -10.09 -2.30
N VAL A 37 3.63 -10.90 -1.94
CA VAL A 37 3.55 -11.93 -0.91
C VAL A 37 4.59 -11.60 0.16
N GLY A 38 4.27 -11.76 1.45
CA GLY A 38 5.19 -11.40 2.54
C GLY A 38 6.61 -11.96 2.38
N ASP A 39 6.73 -13.21 1.91
CA ASP A 39 8.02 -13.87 1.65
C ASP A 39 8.92 -13.11 0.66
N ASP A 40 8.35 -12.26 -0.21
CA ASP A 40 9.07 -11.47 -1.20
C ASP A 40 10.07 -10.48 -0.58
N LEU A 41 9.89 -10.11 0.70
CA LEU A 41 10.71 -9.11 1.41
C LEU A 41 11.62 -9.71 2.50
N VAL A 42 11.56 -11.02 2.76
CA VAL A 42 12.34 -11.65 3.85
C VAL A 42 13.86 -11.40 3.70
N PRO A 43 14.50 -11.61 2.52
CA PRO A 43 15.92 -11.32 2.38
C PRO A 43 16.26 -9.82 2.54
N LEU A 44 15.35 -8.92 2.13
CA LEU A 44 15.53 -7.49 2.31
C LEU A 44 15.47 -7.09 3.79
N GLU A 45 14.51 -7.65 4.54
CA GLU A 45 14.40 -7.47 5.98
C GLU A 45 15.67 -7.90 6.71
N GLU A 46 16.21 -9.09 6.40
CA GLU A 46 17.45 -9.60 6.99
C GLU A 46 18.66 -8.69 6.70
N ASP A 47 18.72 -8.08 5.51
CA ASP A 47 19.78 -7.11 5.17
C ASP A 47 19.64 -5.81 5.97
N ILE A 48 18.42 -5.29 6.11
CA ILE A 48 18.11 -4.08 6.89
C ILE A 48 18.43 -4.31 8.37
N GLN A 49 18.07 -5.47 8.94
CA GLN A 49 18.40 -5.84 10.32
C GLN A 49 19.92 -5.84 10.55
N ARG A 50 20.69 -6.40 9.60
CA ARG A 50 22.16 -6.42 9.67
C ARG A 50 22.78 -5.03 9.56
N LYS A 51 22.29 -4.20 8.64
CA LYS A 51 22.84 -2.86 8.36
C LYS A 51 22.28 -1.75 9.25
N LYS A 52 21.20 -2.02 10.00
CA LYS A 52 20.48 -1.08 10.87
C LYS A 52 20.09 0.23 10.18
N SER A 53 19.80 0.17 8.88
CA SER A 53 19.41 1.35 8.10
C SER A 53 18.43 0.97 6.98
N PRO A 54 17.43 1.82 6.68
CA PRO A 54 16.52 1.58 5.56
C PRO A 54 17.27 1.57 4.24
N ARG A 55 16.88 0.67 3.33
CA ARG A 55 17.50 0.56 2.01
C ARG A 55 17.24 1.77 1.11
N PHE A 56 16.02 2.32 1.18
CA PHE A 56 15.57 3.42 0.33
C PHE A 56 15.08 4.59 1.20
N PRO A 57 15.97 5.46 1.68
CA PRO A 57 15.63 6.50 2.65
C PRO A 57 14.70 7.59 2.11
N LYS A 58 14.60 7.75 0.78
CA LYS A 58 13.72 8.72 0.11
C LYS A 58 12.40 8.12 -0.37
N LEU A 59 12.15 6.85 -0.10
CA LEU A 59 10.93 6.18 -0.54
C LEU A 59 9.72 6.72 0.22
N LYS A 60 8.74 7.25 -0.51
CA LYS A 60 7.53 7.88 0.04
C LYS A 60 6.23 7.23 -0.44
N THR A 61 6.25 6.60 -1.61
CA THR A 61 5.07 5.96 -2.19
C THR A 61 5.28 4.46 -2.32
N LEU A 62 4.35 3.68 -1.79
CA LEU A 62 4.36 2.23 -1.87
C LEU A 62 3.04 1.75 -2.46
N THR A 63 3.12 0.83 -3.43
CA THR A 63 1.95 0.17 -4.01
C THR A 63 2.06 -1.34 -3.83
N LEU A 64 1.05 -1.95 -3.21
CA LEU A 64 1.04 -3.39 -2.90
C LEU A 64 -0.29 -4.04 -3.31
N THR A 65 -0.26 -4.98 -4.27
CA THR A 65 -1.39 -5.92 -4.44
C THR A 65 -1.18 -7.12 -3.50
N LEU A 66 -1.98 -7.23 -2.46
CA LEU A 66 -1.94 -8.30 -1.47
C LEU A 66 -2.70 -9.54 -1.96
N SER A 67 -2.18 -10.72 -1.63
CA SER A 67 -2.85 -11.99 -1.91
C SER A 67 -4.00 -12.27 -0.91
N PRO A 68 -5.13 -12.85 -1.36
CA PRO A 68 -6.30 -13.17 -0.53
C PRO A 68 -6.10 -14.09 0.66
N ALA A 69 -4.94 -14.72 0.81
CA ALA A 69 -4.74 -15.77 1.81
C ALA A 69 -4.84 -15.17 3.22
N SER A 70 -6.06 -15.20 3.79
CA SER A 70 -6.39 -14.67 5.11
C SER A 70 -5.46 -15.27 6.17
N GLY A 71 -4.71 -14.41 6.86
CA GLY A 71 -3.63 -14.78 7.79
C GLY A 71 -2.24 -14.34 7.32
N VAL A 72 -2.05 -14.10 6.02
CA VAL A 72 -0.77 -13.62 5.45
C VAL A 72 -0.76 -12.10 5.28
N ILE A 73 -1.94 -11.45 5.27
CA ILE A 73 -2.06 -9.99 5.06
C ILE A 73 -1.35 -9.20 6.18
N GLU A 74 -1.62 -9.51 7.44
CA GLU A 74 -0.98 -8.81 8.57
C GLU A 74 0.54 -8.95 8.55
N LEU A 75 1.03 -10.17 8.35
CA LEU A 75 2.47 -10.45 8.23
C LEU A 75 3.10 -9.70 7.06
N SER A 76 2.44 -9.70 5.90
CA SER A 76 2.92 -9.01 4.69
C SER A 76 2.99 -7.50 4.92
N LEU A 77 1.98 -6.92 5.59
CA LEU A 77 1.97 -5.51 5.96
C LEU A 77 3.06 -5.19 7.00
N ASP A 78 3.36 -6.10 7.93
CA ASP A 78 4.38 -5.89 8.98
C ASP A 78 5.78 -5.88 8.35
N GLN A 79 6.03 -6.81 7.44
CA GLN A 79 7.27 -6.89 6.67
C GLN A 79 7.44 -5.68 5.75
N ALA A 80 6.37 -5.25 5.08
CA ALA A 80 6.38 -4.05 4.25
C ALA A 80 6.66 -2.79 5.08
N GLU A 81 6.03 -2.64 6.26
CA GLU A 81 6.30 -1.52 7.17
C GLU A 81 7.76 -1.54 7.65
N PHE A 82 8.28 -2.71 8.01
CA PHE A 82 9.66 -2.85 8.46
C PHE A 82 10.66 -2.46 7.36
N CYS A 83 10.45 -2.92 6.13
CA CYS A 83 11.33 -2.64 5.01
C CYS A 83 11.22 -1.20 4.51
N PHE A 84 10.03 -0.61 4.62
CA PHE A 84 9.70 0.71 4.10
C PHE A 84 8.99 1.55 5.18
N PRO A 85 9.68 1.98 6.24
CA PRO A 85 9.02 2.65 7.37
C PRO A 85 8.60 4.10 7.09
N GLY A 86 9.17 4.74 6.07
CA GLY A 86 9.02 6.17 5.77
C GLY A 86 7.92 6.52 4.76
N ILE A 87 6.98 5.60 4.50
CA ILE A 87 5.92 5.77 3.50
C ILE A 87 4.90 6.82 3.97
N GLU A 88 4.56 7.71 3.03
CA GLU A 88 3.57 8.78 3.18
C GLU A 88 2.32 8.51 2.33
N THR A 89 2.47 7.75 1.23
CA THR A 89 1.37 7.36 0.35
C THR A 89 1.34 5.85 0.11
N LEU A 90 0.22 5.21 0.44
CA LEU A 90 0.00 3.79 0.20
C LEU A 90 -1.10 3.60 -0.85
N VAL A 91 -0.76 2.92 -1.94
CA VAL A 91 -1.70 2.56 -3.01
C VAL A 91 -2.04 1.09 -2.88
N LEU A 92 -3.32 0.81 -2.66
CA LEU A 92 -3.85 -0.53 -2.46
C LEU A 92 -4.83 -0.83 -3.60
N PRO A 93 -4.41 -1.59 -4.61
CA PRO A 93 -5.30 -2.04 -5.68
C PRO A 93 -6.18 -3.26 -5.32
N ASN A 94 -6.21 -3.66 -4.05
CA ASN A 94 -6.84 -4.91 -3.59
C ASN A 94 -8.36 -4.81 -3.52
N HIS A 95 -9.04 -5.96 -3.50
CA HIS A 95 -10.49 -6.06 -3.34
C HIS A 95 -10.91 -6.69 -1.99
N TYR A 96 -9.96 -7.09 -1.15
CA TYR A 96 -10.20 -7.66 0.18
C TYR A 96 -10.17 -6.57 1.26
N TRP A 97 -10.98 -5.53 1.09
CA TRP A 97 -10.86 -4.30 1.88
C TRP A 97 -11.03 -4.51 3.37
N ARG A 98 -11.96 -5.38 3.77
CA ARG A 98 -12.16 -5.73 5.17
C ARG A 98 -10.88 -6.25 5.83
N ASP A 99 -10.24 -7.24 5.23
CA ASP A 99 -9.04 -7.87 5.80
C ASP A 99 -7.84 -6.92 5.77
N VAL A 100 -7.69 -6.16 4.69
CA VAL A 100 -6.59 -5.19 4.54
C VAL A 100 -6.72 -4.06 5.54
N LEU A 101 -7.90 -3.43 5.64
CA LEU A 101 -8.14 -2.34 6.59
C LEU A 101 -8.07 -2.83 8.04
N HIS A 102 -8.57 -4.03 8.32
CA HIS A 102 -8.43 -4.66 9.63
C HIS A 102 -6.96 -4.90 9.99
N GLY A 103 -6.15 -5.41 9.05
CA GLY A 103 -4.71 -5.60 9.29
C GLY A 103 -3.98 -4.28 9.51
N MET A 104 -4.43 -3.19 8.86
CA MET A 104 -3.87 -1.85 9.04
C MET A 104 -4.19 -1.22 10.41
N THR A 105 -5.32 -1.58 11.03
CA THR A 105 -5.70 -1.11 12.38
C THR A 105 -5.23 -2.04 13.51
N SER A 106 -5.20 -3.36 13.26
CA SER A 106 -5.01 -4.39 14.28
C SER A 106 -3.54 -4.71 14.47
N ARG A 107 -2.75 -3.76 14.98
CA ARG A 107 -1.41 -4.10 15.46
C ARG A 107 -1.53 -4.70 16.87
N GLY A 108 -1.23 -5.98 17.02
CA GLY A 108 -0.88 -6.60 18.32
C GLY A 108 -1.85 -6.33 19.48
N GLY A 109 -3.05 -6.89 19.43
CA GLY A 109 -3.98 -6.92 20.57
C GLY A 109 -4.44 -5.55 21.07
N ILE A 110 -5.21 -5.57 22.16
CA ILE A 110 -6.00 -4.43 22.71
C ILE A 110 -5.15 -3.19 23.13
N HIS A 111 -3.82 -3.21 22.94
CA HIS A 111 -2.91 -2.23 23.57
C HIS A 111 -1.83 -1.60 22.67
N SER A 112 -1.68 -1.94 21.38
CA SER A 112 -0.78 -1.17 20.51
C SER A 112 -1.52 0.02 19.90
N MET A 113 -1.33 1.21 20.47
CA MET A 113 -1.89 2.45 19.93
C MET A 113 -1.09 3.04 18.76
N VAL A 114 -0.03 2.36 18.29
CA VAL A 114 0.81 2.88 17.20
C VAL A 114 0.31 2.34 15.87
N PRO A 115 -0.28 3.17 15.00
CA PRO A 115 -0.78 2.74 13.71
C PRO A 115 0.38 2.38 12.78
N ARG A 116 0.16 1.41 11.88
CA ARG A 116 1.14 1.06 10.83
C ARG A 116 1.43 2.28 9.97
N TRP A 117 2.71 2.53 9.66
CA TRP A 117 3.16 3.75 8.99
C TRP A 117 2.60 5.02 9.64
N PRO A 118 3.17 5.47 10.76
CA PRO A 118 2.71 6.68 11.44
C PRO A 118 2.75 7.95 10.57
N GLN A 119 3.60 7.97 9.53
CA GLN A 119 3.74 9.07 8.58
C GLN A 119 2.78 8.97 7.37
N LEU A 120 1.98 7.91 7.29
CA LEU A 120 1.02 7.73 6.21
C LEU A 120 -0.01 8.86 6.24
N ASP A 121 0.01 9.67 5.19
CA ASP A 121 -0.84 10.87 5.02
C ASP A 121 -1.89 10.64 3.94
N SER A 122 -1.58 9.77 2.98
CA SER A 122 -2.40 9.52 1.81
C SER A 122 -2.62 8.03 1.60
N ILE A 123 -3.85 7.65 1.29
CA ILE A 123 -4.18 6.29 0.90
C ILE A 123 -4.98 6.31 -0.40
N ALA A 124 -4.65 5.41 -1.32
CA ALA A 124 -5.39 5.22 -2.55
C ALA A 124 -6.01 3.83 -2.56
N VAL A 125 -7.32 3.80 -2.69
CA VAL A 125 -8.12 2.57 -2.70
C VAL A 125 -9.04 2.62 -3.92
N ARG A 126 -9.38 1.46 -4.46
CA ARG A 126 -10.21 1.33 -5.67
C ARG A 126 -11.18 0.19 -5.52
N ALA A 127 -12.24 0.20 -6.32
CA ALA A 127 -13.27 -0.84 -6.26
C ALA A 127 -13.72 -1.10 -4.81
N LEU A 128 -13.97 -0.02 -4.06
CA LEU A 128 -14.67 -0.14 -2.79
C LEU A 128 -16.09 -0.56 -3.10
N ASP A 129 -16.44 -1.76 -2.67
CA ASP A 129 -17.80 -2.26 -2.72
C ASP A 129 -18.59 -1.68 -1.55
N ASP A 130 -19.01 -2.52 -0.60
CA ASP A 130 -19.81 -2.10 0.55
C ASP A 130 -18.94 -1.92 1.82
N ASP A 131 -17.61 -1.87 1.68
CA ASP A 131 -16.68 -1.78 2.81
C ASP A 131 -16.39 -0.32 3.26
N PHE A 132 -17.28 0.63 2.94
CA PHE A 132 -17.12 2.03 3.37
C PHE A 132 -17.14 2.20 4.89
N ASP A 133 -17.92 1.41 5.61
CA ASP A 133 -17.93 1.44 7.08
C ASP A 133 -16.56 1.07 7.68
N MET A 134 -15.86 0.11 7.07
CA MET A 134 -14.50 -0.27 7.46
C MET A 134 -13.50 0.82 7.12
N LEU A 135 -13.64 1.45 5.97
CA LEU A 135 -12.80 2.60 5.60
C LEU A 135 -13.00 3.76 6.57
N HIS A 136 -14.25 4.09 6.89
CA HIS A 136 -14.60 5.12 7.87
C HIS A 136 -13.98 4.81 9.24
N GLN A 137 -14.13 3.57 9.72
CA GLN A 137 -13.52 3.15 10.99
C GLN A 137 -11.99 3.30 10.96
N PHE A 138 -11.33 2.86 9.89
CA PHE A 138 -9.88 3.00 9.72
C PHE A 138 -9.43 4.46 9.78
N ILE A 139 -10.13 5.37 9.10
CA ILE A 139 -9.82 6.81 9.12
C ILE A 139 -10.02 7.39 10.53
N SER A 140 -11.10 7.02 11.20
CA SER A 140 -11.40 7.42 12.59
C SER A 140 -10.32 6.95 13.56
N ASP A 141 -9.93 5.68 13.51
CA ASP A 141 -8.92 5.09 14.37
C ASP A 141 -7.58 5.82 14.22
N ARG A 142 -7.19 6.14 12.99
CA ARG A 142 -5.97 6.88 12.71
C ARG A 142 -5.99 8.31 13.22
N GLN A 143 -7.15 8.98 13.12
CA GLN A 143 -7.33 10.31 13.69
C GLN A 143 -7.20 10.29 15.21
N GLN A 144 -7.82 9.30 15.87
CA GLN A 144 -7.73 9.12 17.33
C GLN A 144 -6.31 8.79 17.79
N ALA A 145 -5.56 8.02 16.99
CA ALA A 145 -4.16 7.71 17.24
C ALA A 145 -3.19 8.88 16.97
N GLY A 146 -3.68 10.04 16.50
CA GLY A 146 -2.86 11.21 16.21
C GLY A 146 -2.04 11.10 14.91
N ALA A 147 -2.38 10.17 14.03
CA ALA A 147 -1.73 9.96 12.73
C ALA A 147 -2.76 9.98 11.58
N PRO A 148 -3.51 11.10 11.41
CA PRO A 148 -4.64 11.15 10.51
C PRO A 148 -4.23 10.98 9.05
N ILE A 149 -5.07 10.29 8.28
CA ILE A 149 -5.01 10.32 6.82
C ILE A 149 -5.64 11.64 6.37
N ARG A 150 -4.93 12.39 5.54
CA ARG A 150 -5.40 13.68 5.02
C ARG A 150 -5.99 13.57 3.63
N THR A 151 -5.49 12.63 2.83
CA THR A 151 -5.96 12.45 1.45
C THR A 151 -6.37 11.01 1.19
N LEU A 152 -7.59 10.84 0.70
CA LEU A 152 -8.15 9.58 0.26
C LEU A 152 -8.39 9.65 -1.25
N TYR A 153 -7.61 8.88 -2.01
CA TYR A 153 -7.80 8.75 -3.45
C TYR A 153 -8.76 7.59 -3.74
N LEU A 154 -9.83 7.87 -4.48
CA LEU A 154 -10.86 6.91 -4.86
C LEU A 154 -11.02 6.90 -6.38
N ASP A 155 -11.22 5.70 -6.94
CA ASP A 155 -11.63 5.58 -8.33
C ASP A 155 -13.08 6.08 -8.52
N ALA A 156 -13.42 6.44 -9.76
CA ALA A 156 -14.70 7.06 -10.09
C ALA A 156 -15.92 6.23 -9.64
N GLU A 157 -15.82 4.89 -9.66
CA GLU A 157 -16.90 4.02 -9.21
C GLU A 157 -17.08 4.07 -7.68
N SER A 158 -16.00 4.12 -6.91
CA SER A 158 -16.08 4.28 -5.45
C SER A 158 -16.62 5.66 -5.05
N VAL A 159 -16.21 6.73 -5.76
CA VAL A 159 -16.73 8.08 -5.49
C VAL A 159 -18.25 8.16 -5.67
N LYS A 160 -18.81 7.50 -6.70
CA LYS A 160 -20.26 7.45 -6.92
C LYS A 160 -21.03 6.81 -5.75
N LYS A 161 -20.42 5.84 -5.07
CA LYS A 161 -21.03 5.14 -3.93
C LYS A 161 -20.91 5.92 -2.61
N LEU A 162 -20.00 6.88 -2.56
CA LEU A 162 -19.72 7.69 -1.36
C LEU A 162 -20.86 8.64 -0.95
N VAL A 163 -21.92 8.76 -1.76
CA VAL A 163 -23.14 9.53 -1.43
C VAL A 163 -23.79 9.05 -0.11
N HIS A 164 -23.48 7.84 0.34
CA HIS A 164 -23.97 7.28 1.59
C HIS A 164 -23.07 7.52 2.82
N CYS A 165 -21.88 8.12 2.63
CA CYS A 165 -20.87 8.37 3.67
C CYS A 165 -20.34 9.81 3.59
N GLU A 166 -21.25 10.79 3.69
CA GLU A 166 -20.90 12.22 3.58
C GLU A 166 -20.01 12.71 4.73
N ASP A 167 -20.09 12.07 5.90
CA ASP A 167 -19.23 12.30 7.06
C ASP A 167 -17.75 12.05 6.77
N LEU A 168 -17.43 11.10 5.88
CA LEU A 168 -16.05 10.85 5.46
C LEU A 168 -15.40 12.11 4.85
N LYS A 169 -16.16 12.96 4.16
CA LYS A 169 -15.66 14.23 3.57
C LYS A 169 -15.29 15.26 4.63
N GLU A 170 -15.84 15.15 5.83
CA GLU A 170 -15.50 16.03 6.95
C GLU A 170 -14.19 15.59 7.63
N MET A 171 -13.84 14.30 7.51
CA MET A 171 -12.65 13.71 8.14
C MET A 171 -11.41 13.74 7.24
N VAL A 172 -11.57 13.55 5.93
CA VAL A 172 -10.46 13.39 4.98
C VAL A 172 -10.77 14.08 3.64
N SER A 173 -9.74 14.62 2.98
CA SER A 173 -9.87 15.17 1.63
C SER A 173 -10.00 14.04 0.61
N ILE A 174 -11.15 13.98 -0.06
CA ILE A 174 -11.42 12.96 -1.08
C ILE A 174 -11.00 13.49 -2.44
N VAL A 175 -10.16 12.74 -3.14
CA VAL A 175 -9.70 13.04 -4.49
C VAL A 175 -10.13 11.92 -5.43
N GLU A 176 -10.91 12.25 -6.46
CA GLU A 176 -11.25 11.29 -7.52
C GLU A 176 -10.03 11.05 -8.41
N ALA A 177 -9.31 9.94 -8.18
CA ALA A 177 -8.20 9.48 -8.98
C ALA A 177 -7.93 7.98 -8.74
N ASP A 178 -7.36 7.32 -9.74
CA ASP A 178 -6.94 5.92 -9.66
C ASP A 178 -5.42 5.81 -9.89
N PRO A 179 -4.59 6.04 -8.84
CA PRO A 179 -3.14 5.96 -8.94
C PRO A 179 -2.63 4.60 -9.45
N TRP A 180 -3.32 3.51 -9.11
CA TRP A 180 -2.98 2.19 -9.61
C TRP A 180 -3.13 2.09 -11.13
N LEU A 181 -4.27 2.53 -11.66
CA LEU A 181 -4.49 2.54 -13.11
C LEU A 181 -3.49 3.45 -13.83
N ALA A 182 -3.13 4.59 -13.23
CA ALA A 182 -2.11 5.48 -13.78
C ALA A 182 -0.72 4.81 -13.84
N GLN A 183 -0.31 4.13 -12.77
CA GLN A 183 0.95 3.37 -12.70
C GLN A 183 0.96 2.25 -13.74
N GLN A 184 -0.10 1.44 -13.79
CA GLN A 184 -0.24 0.36 -14.75
C GLN A 184 -0.19 0.87 -16.20
N SER A 185 -0.95 1.91 -16.52
CA SER A 185 -1.00 2.47 -17.89
C SER A 185 0.36 3.02 -18.33
N ALA A 186 1.08 3.70 -17.42
CA ALA A 186 2.41 4.23 -17.70
C ALA A 186 3.46 3.12 -17.92
N ALA A 187 3.32 1.99 -17.24
CA ALA A 187 4.25 0.87 -17.37
C ALA A 187 4.05 0.05 -18.64
N PHE A 188 2.79 -0.10 -19.10
CA PHE A 188 2.47 -1.09 -20.13
C PHE A 188 2.29 -0.54 -21.54
N TYR A 189 2.26 0.78 -21.77
CA TYR A 189 1.97 1.39 -23.09
C TYR A 189 0.81 0.67 -23.84
N SER A 190 -0.15 0.07 -23.11
CA SER A 190 -1.20 -0.77 -23.69
C SER A 190 -2.37 -0.92 -22.70
N GLU A 191 -3.59 -0.80 -23.21
CA GLU A 191 -4.84 -0.83 -22.45
C GLU A 191 -5.30 -2.25 -22.04
N GLN A 192 -4.46 -3.28 -22.19
CA GLN A 192 -4.86 -4.67 -21.91
C GLN A 192 -4.85 -4.98 -20.40
N LYS A 193 -6.03 -4.82 -19.78
CA LYS A 193 -6.31 -5.03 -18.35
C LYS A 193 -6.08 -6.46 -17.82
N LEU A 194 -6.05 -7.49 -18.68
CA LEU A 194 -6.14 -8.90 -18.28
C LEU A 194 -4.81 -9.64 -18.11
N ARG A 195 -3.65 -9.00 -18.30
CA ARG A 195 -2.35 -9.72 -18.24
C ARG A 195 -1.87 -10.09 -16.83
N PHE A 196 -2.48 -9.56 -15.76
CA PHE A 196 -1.92 -9.62 -14.40
C PHE A 196 -2.89 -10.14 -13.33
N LEU A 197 -4.16 -10.36 -13.68
CA LEU A 197 -5.04 -11.21 -12.88
C LEU A 197 -4.69 -12.62 -13.31
N GLY A 198 -3.88 -13.34 -12.54
CA GLY A 198 -3.54 -14.74 -12.86
C GLY A 198 -4.81 -15.51 -13.19
N ASP A 199 -4.76 -16.36 -14.23
CA ASP A 199 -5.89 -17.20 -14.60
C ASP A 199 -6.32 -18.03 -13.38
N HIS A 200 -7.59 -17.87 -13.00
CA HIS A 200 -8.25 -18.59 -11.89
C HIS A 200 -8.47 -20.06 -12.21
#